data_AF-A0A538N6P4-F1
#
_entry.id   AF-A0A538N6P4-F1
#
_cell.length_a   1.000
_cell.length_b   1.000
_cell.length_c   1.000
_cell.angle_alpha   90.00
_cell.angle_beta   90.00
_cell.angle_gamma   90.00
#
_symmetry.space_group_name_H-M   'P 1'
#
loop_
_entity.id
_entity.type
_entity.pdbx_description
1 polymer ?
#
loop_
_entity_poly.entity_id
_entity_poly.type
_entity_poly.pdbx_seq_one_letter_code
_entity_poly.pdbx_strand_id
1 'polypeptide(L)'
;MPLLVVDAANVVGSVPDGWWRDRAGATARLRDRLAPLAAAGVAGLGPPVEVVLVVEGAAREVPAVEGVRVVAAPRSGDDAIVDLVGSEPGDRTRVVVTADRALRERVQRLGASVIGPRAVR
;
A
#
# COMPACT_ATOMS: atom_id res chain seq x y z
N MET A 1 -7.40 9.41 12.13
CA MET A 1 -6.70 9.74 10.86
C MET A 1 -6.95 8.61 9.87
N PRO A 2 -7.30 8.88 8.60
CA PRO A 2 -7.48 7.82 7.61
C PRO A 2 -6.21 7.00 7.38
N LEU A 3 -6.37 5.75 6.94
CA LEU A 3 -5.28 4.82 6.61
C LEU A 3 -5.30 4.50 5.12
N LEU A 4 -4.16 4.68 4.46
CA LEU A 4 -3.90 4.23 3.09
C LEU A 4 -2.89 3.08 3.12
N VAL A 5 -3.34 1.88 2.80
CA VAL A 5 -2.49 0.69 2.69
C VAL A 5 -2.18 0.44 1.22
N VAL A 6 -0.90 0.39 0.87
CA VAL A 6 -0.43 0.21 -0.51
C VAL A 6 0.20 -1.16 -0.67
N ASP A 7 -0.34 -1.94 -1.60
CA ASP A 7 0.25 -3.20 -2.05
C ASP A 7 1.44 -2.91 -2.98
N ALA A 8 2.66 -3.02 -2.45
CA ALA A 8 3.86 -2.67 -3.22
C ALA A 8 4.02 -3.55 -4.46
N ALA A 9 3.80 -4.86 -4.33
CA ALA A 9 4.03 -5.82 -5.41
C ALA A 9 3.03 -5.59 -6.55
N ASN A 10 1.75 -5.36 -6.23
CA ASN A 10 0.73 -5.05 -7.22
C ASN A 10 0.96 -3.70 -7.90
N VAL A 11 1.29 -2.65 -7.13
CA VAL A 11 1.50 -1.31 -7.70
C VAL A 11 2.73 -1.28 -8.59
N VAL A 12 3.87 -1.82 -8.14
CA VAL A 12 5.09 -1.94 -8.95
C VAL A 12 4.83 -2.80 -10.18
N GLY A 13 4.20 -3.97 -10.02
CA GLY A 13 3.88 -4.89 -11.10
C GLY A 13 2.92 -4.31 -12.15
N SER A 14 2.20 -3.24 -11.83
CA SER A 14 1.24 -2.59 -12.72
C SER A 14 1.87 -1.59 -13.70
N VAL A 15 3.20 -1.38 -13.64
CA VAL A 15 3.96 -0.47 -14.49
C VAL A 15 4.96 -1.27 -15.35
N PRO A 16 4.99 -1.10 -16.69
CA PRO A 16 5.90 -1.81 -17.56
C PRO A 16 7.27 -1.11 -17.65
N ASP A 17 7.94 -0.87 -16.52
CA ASP A 17 9.20 -0.09 -16.42
C ASP A 17 10.46 -0.94 -16.23
N GLY A 18 10.37 -2.27 -16.36
CA GLY A 18 11.52 -3.16 -16.12
C GLY A 18 11.76 -3.53 -14.66
N TRP A 19 10.81 -3.25 -13.75
CA TRP A 19 10.91 -3.51 -12.30
C TRP A 19 11.42 -4.90 -11.90
N TRP A 20 11.23 -5.93 -12.74
CA TRP A 20 11.68 -7.29 -12.45
C TRP A 20 13.21 -7.41 -12.34
N ARG A 21 13.97 -6.48 -12.94
CA ARG A 21 15.43 -6.43 -12.85
C ARG A 21 15.94 -5.89 -11.51
N ASP A 22 15.15 -5.05 -10.86
CA ASP A 22 15.47 -4.39 -9.59
C ASP A 22 14.19 -4.12 -8.80
N ARG A 23 13.69 -5.17 -8.14
CA ARG A 23 12.45 -5.10 -7.36
C ARG A 23 12.59 -4.13 -6.18
N ALA A 24 13.70 -4.19 -5.46
CA ALA A 24 13.94 -3.35 -4.29
C ALA A 24 13.99 -1.87 -4.68
N GLY A 25 14.71 -1.50 -5.73
CA GLY A 25 14.76 -0.12 -6.21
C GLY A 25 13.43 0.35 -6.78
N ALA A 26 12.65 -0.50 -7.47
CA ALA A 26 11.31 -0.15 -7.91
C ALA A 26 10.36 0.15 -6.74
N THR A 27 10.41 -0.67 -5.69
CA THR A 27 9.64 -0.43 -4.46
C THR A 27 10.12 0.81 -3.70
N ALA A 28 11.42 1.09 -3.63
CA ALA A 28 11.95 2.31 -3.04
C ALA A 28 11.46 3.57 -3.78
N ARG A 29 11.46 3.57 -5.12
CA ARG A 29 10.89 4.67 -5.92
C ARG A 29 9.39 4.83 -5.70
N LEU A 30 8.64 3.73 -5.52
CA LEU A 30 7.23 3.80 -5.11
C LEU A 30 7.09 4.47 -3.74
N ARG A 31 7.82 4.01 -2.72
CA ARG A 31 7.82 4.59 -1.36
C ARG A 31 8.05 6.10 -1.40
N ASP A 32 9.05 6.56 -2.15
CA ASP A 32 9.40 7.97 -2.20
C ASP A 32 8.29 8.83 -2.85
N ARG A 33 7.57 8.29 -3.84
CA ARG A 33 6.37 8.94 -4.41
C ARG A 33 5.18 8.97 -3.47
N LEU A 34 5.09 8.02 -2.54
CA LEU A 34 4.01 7.96 -1.56
C LEU A 34 4.19 8.97 -0.42
N ALA A 35 5.43 9.34 -0.09
CA ALA A 35 5.72 10.22 1.06
C ALA A 35 4.95 11.56 1.03
N PRO A 36 4.85 12.28 -0.10
CA PRO A 36 4.03 13.49 -0.17
C PRO A 36 2.53 13.27 0.10
N LEU A 37 2.01 12.06 -0.14
CA LEU A 37 0.59 11.74 0.05
C LEU A 37 0.17 11.71 1.52
N ALA A 38 1.12 11.55 2.45
CA ALA A 38 0.82 11.64 3.87
C ALA A 38 0.27 13.04 4.24
N ALA A 39 0.79 14.09 3.58
CA ALA A 39 0.36 15.47 3.77
C ALA A 39 -0.69 15.94 2.76
N ALA A 40 -0.72 15.35 1.55
CA ALA A 40 -1.65 15.75 0.49
C ALA A 40 -2.97 14.94 0.46
N GLY A 41 -2.96 13.72 1.00
CA GLY A 41 -4.03 12.74 0.82
C GLY A 41 -4.05 12.15 -0.59
N VAL A 42 -5.11 11.41 -0.90
CA VAL A 42 -5.40 10.90 -2.25
C VAL A 42 -6.84 11.23 -2.62
N ALA A 43 -7.22 11.08 -3.88
CA ALA A 43 -8.60 11.32 -4.31
C ALA A 43 -9.59 10.51 -3.44
N GLY A 44 -10.50 11.21 -2.75
CA GLY A 44 -11.47 10.62 -1.84
C GLY A 44 -10.97 10.35 -0.41
N LEU A 45 -9.70 10.64 -0.10
CA LEU A 45 -9.10 10.50 1.22
C LEU A 45 -8.32 11.78 1.60
N GLY A 46 -8.96 12.66 2.36
CA GLY A 46 -8.38 13.95 2.74
C GLY A 46 -7.17 13.81 3.68
N PRO A 47 -6.23 14.79 3.67
CA PRO A 47 -5.06 14.79 4.55
C PRO A 47 -5.39 15.20 6.01
N PRO A 48 -4.50 14.89 6.97
CA PRO A 48 -3.34 14.00 6.82
C PRO A 48 -3.78 12.52 6.72
N VAL A 49 -2.96 11.71 6.06
CA VAL A 49 -3.20 10.27 5.87
C VAL A 49 -2.04 9.48 6.43
N GLU A 50 -2.32 8.41 7.18
CA GLU A 50 -1.28 7.42 7.48
C GLU A 50 -1.05 6.56 6.24
N VAL A 51 0.16 6.57 5.69
CA VAL A 51 0.52 5.75 4.53
C VAL A 51 1.35 4.55 4.99
N VAL A 52 0.87 3.36 4.64
CA VAL A 52 1.55 2.09 4.92
C VAL A 52 1.83 1.37 3.62
N LEU A 53 3.11 1.15 3.31
CA LEU A 53 3.56 0.37 2.17
C LEU A 53 3.84 -1.07 2.63
N VAL A 54 3.08 -2.03 2.13
CA VAL A 54 3.30 -3.46 2.41
C VAL A 54 4.22 -4.04 1.34
N VAL A 55 5.37 -4.56 1.77
CA VAL A 55 6.42 -5.10 0.90
C VAL A 55 6.61 -6.59 1.15
N GLU A 56 7.01 -7.33 0.12
CA GLU A 56 7.24 -8.78 0.19
C GLU A 56 8.48 -9.22 -0.62
N GLY A 57 8.91 -10.46 -0.40
CA GLY A 57 10.04 -11.06 -1.12
C GLY A 57 11.31 -10.20 -1.10
N ALA A 58 11.89 -9.98 -2.28
CA ALA A 58 13.14 -9.24 -2.45
C ALA A 58 13.06 -7.74 -2.06
N ALA A 59 11.85 -7.20 -1.85
CA ALA A 59 11.65 -5.80 -1.46
C ALA A 59 11.51 -5.60 0.05
N ARG A 60 11.61 -6.65 0.87
CA ARG A 60 11.44 -6.57 2.34
C ARG A 60 12.44 -5.66 3.04
N GLU A 61 13.62 -5.48 2.47
CA GLU A 61 14.69 -4.64 3.02
C GLU A 61 14.52 -3.15 2.72
N VAL A 62 13.46 -2.74 2.00
CA VAL A 62 13.23 -1.32 1.72
C VAL A 62 12.90 -0.59 3.02
N PRO A 63 13.70 0.41 3.46
CA PRO A 63 13.47 1.07 4.73
C PRO A 63 12.27 2.03 4.67
N ALA A 64 11.69 2.33 5.83
CA ALA A 64 10.72 3.40 5.97
C ALA A 64 11.36 4.78 5.74
N VAL A 65 10.51 5.77 5.44
CA VAL A 65 10.89 7.19 5.36
C VAL A 65 9.83 8.02 6.07
N GLU A 66 10.13 9.30 6.33
CA GLU A 66 9.12 10.22 6.85
C GLU A 66 7.88 10.24 5.93
N GLY A 67 6.69 10.12 6.53
CA GLY A 67 5.42 10.04 5.80
C GLY A 67 5.04 8.64 5.29
N VAL A 68 5.93 7.64 5.29
CA VAL A 68 5.61 6.27 4.84
C VAL A 68 6.14 5.22 5.80
N ARG A 69 5.23 4.53 6.47
CA ARG A 69 5.54 3.31 7.22
C ARG A 69 5.69 2.15 6.25
N VAL A 70 6.74 1.35 6.41
CA VAL A 70 6.94 0.12 5.61
C VAL A 70 6.68 -1.10 6.49
N VAL A 71 5.90 -2.05 5.97
CA VAL A 71 5.61 -3.34 6.61
C VAL A 71 6.10 -4.46 5.72
N ALA A 72 7.10 -5.21 6.19
CA ALA A 72 7.56 -6.41 5.53
C ALA A 72 6.62 -7.59 5.84
N ALA A 73 5.89 -8.04 4.83
CA ALA A 73 5.01 -9.20 4.94
C ALA A 73 5.84 -10.48 5.13
N PRO A 74 5.64 -11.27 6.20
CA PRO A 74 6.48 -12.44 6.50
C PRO A 74 6.28 -13.59 5.52
N ARG A 75 5.08 -13.70 4.93
CA ARG A 75 4.73 -14.72 3.93
C ARG A 75 4.20 -14.07 2.65
N SER A 76 2.96 -13.57 2.68
CA SER A 76 2.27 -12.97 1.55
C SER A 76 1.87 -11.52 1.86
N GLY A 77 2.04 -10.64 0.88
CA GLY A 77 1.56 -9.25 0.94
C GLY A 77 0.06 -9.17 1.21
N ASP A 78 -0.75 -9.97 0.50
CA ASP A 78 -2.21 -10.02 0.66
C ASP A 78 -2.64 -10.33 2.10
N ASP A 79 -2.04 -11.37 2.69
CA ASP A 79 -2.34 -11.77 4.07
C ASP A 79 -1.96 -10.65 5.04
N ALA A 80 -0.78 -10.03 4.87
CA ALA A 80 -0.35 -8.93 5.72
C ALA A 80 -1.25 -7.68 5.58
N ILE A 81 -1.77 -7.41 4.38
CA ILE A 81 -2.73 -6.32 4.15
C ILE A 81 -4.06 -6.62 4.85
N VAL A 82 -4.57 -7.85 4.73
CA VAL A 82 -5.81 -8.26 5.38
C VAL A 82 -5.69 -8.19 6.91
N ASP A 83 -4.58 -8.68 7.45
CA ASP A 83 -4.29 -8.62 8.89
C ASP A 83 -4.19 -7.16 9.36
N LEU A 84 -3.48 -6.31 8.61
CA LEU A 84 -3.38 -4.88 8.93
C LEU A 84 -4.76 -4.23 8.93
N VAL A 85 -5.55 -4.39 7.88
CA VAL A 85 -6.90 -3.81 7.77
C VAL A 85 -7.81 -4.31 8.89
N GLY A 86 -7.74 -5.60 9.23
CA GLY A 86 -8.57 -6.21 10.27
C GLY A 86 -8.18 -5.81 11.70
N SER A 87 -6.93 -5.42 11.92
CA SER A 87 -6.45 -4.94 13.23
C SER A 87 -6.84 -3.50 13.55
N GLU A 88 -7.30 -2.75 12.56
CA GLU A 88 -7.63 -1.34 12.69
C GLU A 88 -9.07 -1.11 13.20
N PRO A 89 -9.31 -0.05 13.98
CA PRO A 89 -10.64 0.28 14.49
C PRO A 89 -11.72 0.38 13.40
N GLY A 90 -12.92 -0.12 13.70
CA GLY A 90 -14.05 -0.20 12.76
C GLY A 90 -14.60 1.15 12.28
N ASP A 91 -14.32 2.24 12.98
CA ASP A 91 -14.70 3.61 12.64
C ASP A 91 -13.63 4.36 11.82
N ARG A 92 -12.42 3.81 11.71
CA ARG A 92 -11.32 4.41 10.95
C ARG A 92 -11.60 4.31 9.44
N THR A 93 -11.43 5.37 8.66
CA THR A 93 -11.45 5.23 7.19
C THR A 93 -10.21 4.48 6.72
N ARG A 94 -10.40 3.36 6.01
CA ARG A 94 -9.34 2.48 5.48
C ARG A 94 -9.47 2.36 3.96
N VAL A 95 -8.39 2.63 3.24
CA VAL A 95 -8.32 2.51 1.79
C VAL A 95 -7.14 1.62 1.42
N VAL A 96 -7.37 0.60 0.60
CA VAL A 96 -6.33 -0.28 0.07
C VAL A 96 -6.07 0.06 -1.40
N VAL A 97 -4.81 0.22 -1.78
CA VAL A 97 -4.40 0.41 -3.18
C VAL A 97 -3.98 -0.93 -3.75
N THR A 98 -4.83 -1.52 -4.58
CA THR A 98 -4.54 -2.76 -5.32
C THR A 98 -5.46 -2.93 -6.53
N ALA A 99 -4.98 -3.62 -7.55
CA ALA A 99 -5.78 -4.10 -8.67
C ALA A 99 -6.18 -5.59 -8.51
N ASP A 100 -5.70 -6.28 -7.48
CA ASP A 100 -6.04 -7.67 -7.23
C ASP A 100 -7.51 -7.81 -6.79
N ARG A 101 -8.26 -8.68 -7.47
CA ARG A 101 -9.69 -8.88 -7.22
C ARG A 101 -9.95 -9.70 -5.96
N ALA A 102 -9.16 -10.73 -5.71
CA ALA A 102 -9.30 -11.57 -4.54
C ALA A 102 -8.96 -10.79 -3.26
N LEU A 103 -7.88 -10.01 -3.28
CA LEU A 103 -7.54 -9.13 -2.17
C LEU A 103 -8.62 -8.06 -1.95
N ARG A 104 -9.13 -7.44 -3.02
CA ARG A 104 -10.23 -6.48 -2.94
C ARG A 104 -11.43 -7.05 -2.19
N GLU A 105 -11.90 -8.22 -2.59
CA GLU A 105 -13.05 -8.88 -1.94
C GLU A 105 -12.78 -9.15 -0.46
N ARG A 106 -11.55 -9.55 -0.10
CA ARG A 106 -11.15 -9.81 1.28
C ARG A 106 -11.19 -8.55 2.15
N VAL A 107 -10.61 -7.44 1.69
CA VAL A 107 -10.52 -6.20 2.48
C VAL A 107 -11.85 -5.45 2.53
N GLN A 108 -12.67 -5.54 1.49
CA GLN A 108 -14.02 -4.96 1.51
C GLN A 108 -14.94 -5.62 2.54
N ARG A 109 -14.80 -6.93 2.76
CA ARG A 109 -15.50 -7.63 3.85
C ARG A 109 -15.10 -7.13 5.24
N LEU A 110 -13.93 -6.50 5.38
CA LEU A 110 -13.47 -5.86 6.60
C LEU A 110 -13.83 -4.37 6.68
N GLY A 111 -14.60 -3.85 5.72
CA GLY A 111 -15.04 -2.46 5.67
C GLY A 111 -14.05 -1.48 5.02
N ALA A 112 -12.97 -1.95 4.40
CA ALA A 112 -12.05 -1.08 3.66
C ALA A 112 -12.56 -0.79 2.25
N SER A 113 -12.32 0.44 1.78
CA SER A 113 -12.50 0.80 0.37
C SER A 113 -11.25 0.42 -0.44
N VAL A 114 -11.38 0.30 -1.76
CA VAL A 114 -10.26 -0.08 -2.65
C VAL A 114 -10.16 0.90 -3.80
N ILE A 115 -8.95 1.36 -4.08
CA ILE A 115 -8.61 2.17 -5.26
C ILE A 115 -7.53 1.48 -6.09
N GLY A 116 -7.49 1.79 -7.38
CA GLY A 116 -6.53 1.17 -8.29
C GLY A 116 -5.12 1.78 -8.19
N PRO A 117 -4.06 1.05 -8.62
CA PRO A 117 -2.68 1.51 -8.58
C PRO A 117 -2.44 2.90 -9.19
N ARG A 118 -3.22 3.29 -10.20
CA ARG A 118 -3.11 4.60 -10.87
C ARG A 118 -3.30 5.79 -9.92
N ALA A 119 -3.94 5.61 -8.77
CA ALA A 119 -4.16 6.67 -7.80
C ALA A 119 -2.88 7.12 -7.08
N VAL A 120 -1.79 6.35 -7.16
CA VAL A 120 -0.54 6.59 -6.41
C VAL A 120 0.73 6.44 -7.29
N ARG A 121 0.57 6.46 -8.61
CA ARG A 121 1.69 6.35 -9.55
C ARG A 121 2.44 7.66 -9.73
#